data_AF-A0A354XW85-F1
#
_entry.id   AF-A0A354XW85-F1
#
_cell.length_a   1.000
_cell.length_b   1.000
_cell.length_c   1.000
_cell.angle_alpha   90.00
_cell.angle_beta   90.00
_cell.angle_gamma   90.00
#
_symmetry.space_group_name_H-M   'P 1'
#
loop_
_entity.id
_entity.type
_entity.pdbx_description
1 polymer ?
#
loop_
_entity_poly.entity_id
_entity_poly.type
_entity_poly.pdbx_seq_one_letter_code
_entity_poly.pdbx_strand_id
1 'polypeptide(L)'
;YSDEGWLSSAFEVMERFPDPPFDSLGIPTWHYGHELPTPFATKIAKYFENSIREEGLLAIAKGGVVFTPGSAGTLQEVFQDLAQNHYESYGYASPMIFLDKHFWTTERPVYPVIGEMAERGYLHHLNLGLYDNNEEVIAHLKKFSE
;
A
#
# COMPACT_ATOMS: atom_id res chain seq x y z
N TYR A 1 -9.71 -6.81 10.19
CA TYR A 1 -10.89 -6.30 10.91
C TYR A 1 -11.79 -7.41 11.46
N SER A 2 -11.83 -8.60 10.86
CA SER A 2 -12.65 -9.73 11.37
C SER A 2 -12.04 -10.45 12.57
N ASP A 3 -10.77 -10.18 12.89
CA ASP A 3 -10.13 -10.66 14.10
C ASP A 3 -10.73 -9.95 15.32
N GLU A 4 -11.15 -10.72 16.33
CA GLU A 4 -11.80 -10.22 17.54
C GLU A 4 -10.92 -9.22 18.30
N GLY A 5 -9.60 -9.41 18.27
CA GLY A 5 -8.63 -8.54 18.92
C GLY A 5 -8.23 -7.31 18.09
N TRP A 6 -8.71 -7.15 16.85
CA TRP A 6 -8.25 -6.09 15.96
C TRP A 6 -8.44 -4.69 16.55
N LEU A 7 -9.62 -4.41 17.09
CA LEU A 7 -9.94 -3.07 17.59
C LEU A 7 -9.36 -2.82 18.98
N SER A 8 -9.46 -3.80 19.90
CA SER A 8 -8.91 -3.67 21.25
C SER A 8 -7.39 -3.52 21.23
N SER A 9 -6.69 -4.36 20.44
CA SER A 9 -5.24 -4.25 20.30
C SER A 9 -4.81 -2.92 19.68
N ALA A 10 -5.60 -2.38 18.74
CA ALA A 10 -5.33 -1.05 18.19
C ALA A 10 -5.41 0.04 19.27
N PHE A 11 -6.41 -0.03 20.18
CA PHE A 11 -6.50 0.88 21.32
C PHE A 11 -5.32 0.73 22.29
N GLU A 12 -4.89 -0.50 22.59
CA GLU A 12 -3.71 -0.73 23.42
C GLU A 12 -2.44 -0.14 22.79
N VAL A 13 -2.26 -0.24 21.47
CA VAL A 13 -1.13 0.38 20.77
C VAL A 13 -1.20 1.91 20.87
N MET A 14 -2.38 2.51 20.66
CA MET A 14 -2.55 3.96 20.77
C MET A 14 -2.29 4.47 22.19
N GLU A 15 -2.64 3.70 23.22
CA GLU A 15 -2.34 4.05 24.61
C GLU A 15 -0.83 3.96 24.93
N ARG A 16 -0.13 2.96 24.37
CA ARG A 16 1.31 2.79 24.58
C ARG A 16 2.16 3.79 23.81
N PHE A 17 1.66 4.29 22.67
CA PHE A 17 2.36 5.22 21.79
C PHE A 17 1.47 6.45 21.48
N PRO A 18 1.24 7.32 22.47
CA PRO A 18 0.46 8.54 22.27
C PRO A 18 1.21 9.52 21.36
N ASP A 19 0.47 10.38 20.66
CA ASP A 19 0.97 11.51 19.86
C ASP A 19 1.99 11.14 18.76
N PRO A 20 1.57 10.41 17.70
CA PRO A 20 2.47 10.05 16.62
C PRO A 20 3.03 11.31 15.92
N PRO A 21 4.32 11.31 15.51
CA PRO A 21 4.96 12.48 14.91
C PRO A 21 4.47 12.80 13.49
N PHE A 22 3.63 11.93 12.89
CA PHE A 22 3.12 12.05 11.53
C PHE A 22 1.60 11.93 11.51
N ASP A 23 0.99 12.58 10.53
CA ASP A 23 -0.42 12.40 10.21
C ASP A 23 -0.66 11.06 9.51
N SER A 24 -1.81 10.44 9.81
CA SER A 24 -2.29 9.23 9.17
C SER A 24 -3.64 9.51 8.50
N LEU A 25 -3.68 9.42 7.18
CA LEU A 25 -4.87 9.69 6.39
C LEU A 25 -5.60 8.39 6.03
N GLY A 26 -6.80 8.21 6.57
CA GLY A 26 -7.73 7.17 6.14
C GLY A 26 -8.59 7.62 4.96
N ILE A 27 -8.71 6.80 3.92
CA ILE A 27 -9.54 7.07 2.74
C ILE A 27 -10.59 5.95 2.55
N PRO A 28 -11.61 5.87 3.42
CA PRO A 28 -12.63 4.84 3.34
C PRO A 28 -13.60 5.08 2.17
N THR A 29 -14.24 4.02 1.69
CA THR A 29 -15.30 4.12 0.66
C THR A 29 -16.69 4.28 1.27
N TRP A 30 -17.64 4.78 0.46
CA TRP A 30 -19.07 4.59 0.72
C TRP A 30 -19.61 3.28 0.15
N HIS A 31 -18.92 2.71 -0.84
CA HIS A 31 -19.40 1.61 -1.65
C HIS A 31 -19.40 0.28 -0.87
N TYR A 32 -18.35 0.04 -0.07
CA TYR A 32 -18.22 -1.12 0.79
C TYR A 32 -18.41 -0.74 2.25
N GLY A 33 -19.63 -0.84 2.76
CA GLY A 33 -19.97 -0.45 4.15
C GLY A 33 -19.27 -1.27 5.25
N HIS A 34 -18.55 -2.33 4.88
CA HIS A 34 -17.77 -3.18 5.79
C HIS A 34 -16.28 -2.83 5.84
N GLU A 35 -15.78 -1.91 5.00
CA GLU A 35 -14.42 -1.39 5.06
C GLU A 35 -14.34 -0.25 6.09
N LEU A 36 -14.18 -0.62 7.36
CA LEU A 36 -14.01 0.34 8.44
C LEU A 36 -12.69 1.12 8.28
N PRO A 37 -12.67 2.44 8.59
CA PRO A 37 -11.42 3.19 8.63
C PRO A 37 -10.49 2.63 9.72
N THR A 38 -9.18 2.74 9.47
CA THR A 38 -8.18 2.35 10.46
C THR A 38 -8.34 3.18 11.75
N PRO A 39 -8.27 2.57 12.95
CA PRO A 39 -8.32 3.31 14.23
C PRO A 39 -7.16 4.31 14.37
N PHE A 40 -6.07 4.09 13.64
CA PHE A 40 -4.89 4.95 13.65
C PHE A 40 -4.99 6.18 12.74
N ALA A 41 -6.13 6.42 12.08
CA ALA A 41 -6.31 7.58 11.22
C ALA A 41 -6.43 8.85 12.07
N THR A 42 -5.51 9.82 11.87
CA THR A 42 -5.62 11.16 12.45
C THR A 42 -6.52 12.07 11.60
N LYS A 43 -6.68 11.75 10.32
CA LYS A 43 -7.54 12.45 9.36
C LYS A 43 -8.31 11.45 8.52
N ILE A 44 -9.51 11.83 8.07
CA ILE A 44 -10.34 11.03 7.17
C ILE A 44 -10.73 11.87 5.96
N ALA A 45 -10.43 11.38 4.76
CA ALA A 45 -10.94 11.93 3.50
C ALA A 45 -11.94 10.95 2.90
N LYS A 46 -13.19 11.38 2.73
CA LYS A 46 -14.27 10.50 2.23
C LYS A 46 -14.88 11.08 0.96
N TYR A 47 -14.65 10.40 -0.16
CA TYR A 47 -15.09 10.82 -1.49
C TYR A 47 -16.44 10.20 -1.82
N PHE A 48 -17.35 10.98 -2.40
CA PHE A 48 -18.66 10.47 -2.85
C PHE A 48 -18.56 9.54 -4.05
N GLU A 49 -17.63 9.82 -4.97
CA GLU A 49 -17.37 8.98 -6.13
C GLU A 49 -16.24 8.00 -5.85
N ASN A 50 -16.52 6.71 -5.99
CA ASN A 50 -15.55 5.65 -5.72
C ASN A 50 -14.42 5.61 -6.76
N SER A 51 -14.68 6.01 -8.01
CA SER A 51 -13.64 6.14 -9.05
C SER A 51 -12.56 7.13 -8.65
N ILE A 52 -12.96 8.32 -8.17
CA ILE A 52 -12.03 9.35 -7.69
C ILE A 52 -11.26 8.85 -6.47
N ARG A 53 -11.91 8.11 -5.58
CA ARG A 53 -11.25 7.48 -4.42
C ARG A 53 -10.16 6.50 -4.86
N GLU A 54 -10.51 5.54 -5.72
CA GLU A 54 -9.62 4.46 -6.14
C GLU A 54 -8.42 4.98 -6.93
N GLU A 55 -8.63 5.94 -7.81
CA GLU A 55 -7.54 6.61 -8.52
C GLU A 55 -6.68 7.45 -7.56
N GLY A 56 -7.35 8.25 -6.72
CA GLY A 56 -6.71 9.21 -5.82
C GLY A 56 -5.87 8.56 -4.72
N LEU A 57 -6.27 7.38 -4.22
CA LEU A 57 -5.58 6.68 -3.14
C LEU A 57 -4.11 6.42 -3.46
N LEU A 58 -3.83 5.90 -4.65
CA LEU A 58 -2.45 5.64 -5.10
C LEU A 58 -1.77 6.92 -5.59
N ALA A 59 -2.51 7.81 -6.25
CA ALA A 59 -1.97 9.07 -6.76
C ALA A 59 -1.33 9.97 -5.67
N ILE A 60 -1.86 9.94 -4.45
CA ILE A 60 -1.31 10.72 -3.33
C ILE A 60 -0.11 10.05 -2.65
N ALA A 61 0.15 8.77 -2.90
CA ALA A 61 1.17 7.96 -2.23
C ALA A 61 2.58 8.22 -2.80
N LYS A 62 3.01 9.48 -2.75
CA LYS A 62 4.22 9.96 -3.42
C LYS A 62 5.52 9.29 -2.95
N GLY A 63 5.57 8.87 -1.69
CA GLY A 63 6.75 8.24 -1.10
C GLY A 63 6.88 6.74 -1.41
N GLY A 64 5.86 6.13 -2.04
CA GLY A 64 5.79 4.70 -2.29
C GLY A 64 4.56 4.05 -1.64
N VAL A 65 4.30 2.83 -2.07
CA VAL A 65 3.18 2.00 -1.62
C VAL A 65 3.71 0.70 -1.03
N VAL A 66 3.16 0.31 0.11
CA VAL A 66 3.46 -0.97 0.77
C VAL A 66 2.22 -1.87 0.68
N PHE A 67 2.33 -2.97 -0.06
CA PHE A 67 1.29 -3.96 -0.24
C PHE A 67 1.46 -5.10 0.78
N THR A 68 0.51 -5.22 1.70
CA THR A 68 0.42 -6.35 2.65
C THR A 68 -0.50 -7.45 2.11
N PRO A 69 -0.46 -8.68 2.64
CA PRO A 69 -1.36 -9.75 2.21
C PRO A 69 -2.82 -9.31 2.16
N GLY A 70 -3.46 -9.53 1.02
CA GLY A 70 -4.77 -8.96 0.71
C GLY A 70 -5.54 -9.77 -0.35
N SER A 71 -6.74 -9.28 -0.69
CA SER A 71 -7.66 -10.00 -1.58
C SER A 71 -7.70 -9.38 -2.99
N ALA A 72 -8.86 -9.41 -3.65
CA ALA A 72 -9.02 -8.91 -5.01
C ALA A 72 -8.76 -7.39 -5.12
N GLY A 73 -9.18 -6.60 -4.11
CA GLY A 73 -8.95 -5.15 -4.09
C GLY A 73 -7.46 -4.81 -4.08
N THR A 74 -6.69 -5.47 -3.22
CA THR A 74 -5.23 -5.29 -3.17
C THR A 74 -4.57 -5.68 -4.49
N LEU A 75 -5.04 -6.74 -5.17
CA LEU A 75 -4.51 -7.11 -6.47
C LEU A 75 -4.78 -6.04 -7.53
N GLN A 76 -5.98 -5.46 -7.53
CA GLN A 76 -6.32 -4.33 -8.39
C GLN A 76 -5.39 -3.15 -8.15
N GLU A 77 -5.17 -2.78 -6.87
CA GLU A 77 -4.28 -1.69 -6.48
C GLU A 77 -2.82 -1.93 -6.94
N VAL A 78 -2.31 -3.16 -6.80
CA VAL A 78 -0.97 -3.53 -7.29
C VAL A 78 -0.83 -3.26 -8.78
N PHE A 79 -1.79 -3.69 -9.61
CA PHE A 79 -1.70 -3.48 -11.05
C PHE A 79 -1.99 -2.03 -11.48
N GLN A 80 -2.79 -1.29 -10.70
CA GLN A 80 -3.00 0.12 -10.92
C GLN A 80 -1.72 0.92 -10.65
N ASP A 81 -1.06 0.69 -9.52
CA ASP A 81 0.21 1.32 -9.17
C ASP A 81 1.33 0.92 -10.15
N LEU A 82 1.34 -0.35 -10.58
CA LEU A 82 2.27 -0.84 -11.60
C LEU A 82 2.15 -0.05 -12.91
N ALA A 83 0.91 0.17 -13.38
CA ALA A 83 0.66 0.94 -14.58
C ALA A 83 1.07 2.41 -14.39
N GLN A 84 0.74 3.01 -13.24
CA GLN A 84 1.13 4.39 -12.92
C GLN A 84 2.66 4.57 -12.92
N ASN A 85 3.41 3.64 -12.31
CA ASN A 85 4.87 3.68 -12.27
C ASN A 85 5.49 3.41 -13.65
N HIS A 86 4.98 2.43 -14.41
CA HIS A 86 5.46 2.15 -15.76
C HIS A 86 5.44 3.38 -16.67
N TYR A 87 4.33 4.13 -16.64
CA TYR A 87 4.14 5.33 -17.45
C TYR A 87 4.62 6.62 -16.77
N GLU A 88 5.14 6.54 -15.55
CA GLU A 88 5.46 7.70 -14.71
C GLU A 88 4.33 8.75 -14.73
N SER A 89 3.08 8.31 -14.57
CA SER A 89 1.88 9.15 -14.79
C SER A 89 1.86 10.44 -13.96
N TYR A 90 2.61 10.46 -12.84
CA TYR A 90 2.76 11.61 -11.94
C TYR A 90 4.17 12.25 -11.97
N GLY A 91 4.98 11.93 -12.99
CA GLY A 91 6.31 12.47 -13.24
C GLY A 91 7.47 11.70 -12.61
N TYR A 92 7.19 10.60 -11.90
CA TYR A 92 8.17 9.68 -11.34
C TYR A 92 7.51 8.32 -11.07
N ALA A 93 8.33 7.29 -10.89
CA ALA A 93 7.91 5.99 -10.38
C ALA A 93 8.27 5.86 -8.89
N SER A 94 7.25 5.69 -8.04
CA SER A 94 7.44 5.51 -6.60
C SER A 94 7.75 4.05 -6.23
N PRO A 95 8.35 3.79 -5.05
CA PRO A 95 8.59 2.43 -4.58
C PRO A 95 7.31 1.59 -4.51
N MET A 96 7.38 0.37 -5.05
CA MET A 96 6.36 -0.68 -4.90
C MET A 96 6.93 -1.76 -3.98
N ILE A 97 6.50 -1.77 -2.73
CA ILE A 97 7.05 -2.67 -1.72
C ILE A 97 6.02 -3.72 -1.34
N PHE A 98 6.40 -4.99 -1.43
CA PHE A 98 5.58 -6.13 -1.06
C PHE A 98 6.05 -6.67 0.28
N LEU A 99 5.16 -6.70 1.27
CA LEU A 99 5.42 -7.26 2.61
C LEU A 99 4.82 -8.66 2.70
N ASP A 100 5.59 -9.61 3.25
CA ASP A 100 5.34 -11.06 3.29
C ASP A 100 5.80 -11.79 2.01
N LYS A 101 7.04 -12.30 2.05
CA LYS A 101 7.66 -12.97 0.91
C LYS A 101 6.87 -14.20 0.48
N HIS A 102 6.48 -15.03 1.43
CA HIS A 102 5.79 -16.29 1.14
C HIS A 102 4.47 -16.02 0.42
N PHE A 103 3.70 -15.05 0.89
CA PHE A 103 2.43 -14.68 0.28
C PHE A 103 2.62 -14.23 -1.17
N TRP A 104 3.56 -13.32 -1.43
CA TRP A 104 3.72 -12.69 -2.75
C TRP A 104 4.53 -13.50 -3.76
N THR A 105 5.26 -14.53 -3.33
CA THR A 105 6.00 -15.43 -4.23
C THR A 105 5.37 -16.81 -4.40
N THR A 106 4.58 -17.28 -3.43
CA THR A 106 4.09 -18.66 -3.39
C THR A 106 2.58 -18.73 -3.36
N GLU A 107 1.91 -18.09 -2.40
CA GLU A 107 0.44 -18.20 -2.26
C GLU A 107 -0.30 -17.42 -3.36
N ARG A 108 0.18 -16.23 -3.66
CA ARG A 108 -0.30 -15.35 -4.73
C ARG A 108 0.92 -14.78 -5.47
N PRO A 109 1.48 -15.51 -6.44
CA PRO A 109 2.78 -15.22 -7.05
C PRO A 109 2.74 -14.03 -8.03
N VAL A 110 2.36 -12.86 -7.56
CA VAL A 110 2.28 -11.63 -8.35
C VAL A 110 3.65 -11.00 -8.52
N TYR A 111 4.46 -10.99 -7.45
CA TYR A 111 5.79 -10.39 -7.48
C TYR A 111 6.71 -11.04 -8.52
N PRO A 112 6.81 -12.39 -8.62
CA PRO A 112 7.58 -13.04 -9.67
C PRO A 112 7.11 -12.70 -11.09
N VAL A 113 5.79 -12.57 -11.31
CA VAL A 113 5.23 -12.21 -12.63
C VAL A 113 5.66 -10.80 -13.04
N ILE A 114 5.57 -9.82 -12.13
CA ILE A 114 6.02 -8.45 -12.39
C ILE A 114 7.54 -8.44 -12.66
N GLY A 115 8.33 -9.16 -11.87
CA GLY A 115 9.78 -9.30 -12.05
C GLY A 115 10.14 -9.87 -13.42
N GLU A 116 9.51 -10.97 -13.84
CA GLU A 116 9.74 -11.58 -15.15
C GLU A 116 9.38 -10.63 -16.30
N MET A 117 8.27 -9.90 -16.20
CA MET A 117 7.87 -8.91 -17.20
C MET A 117 8.86 -7.74 -17.28
N ALA A 118 9.41 -7.29 -16.15
CA ALA A 118 10.43 -6.26 -16.10
C ALA A 118 11.76 -6.74 -16.71
N GLU A 119 12.21 -7.95 -16.38
CA GLU A 119 13.41 -8.56 -16.94
C GLU A 119 13.33 -8.73 -18.47
N ARG A 120 12.13 -9.04 -18.98
CA ARG A 120 11.86 -9.12 -20.42
C ARG A 120 11.72 -7.75 -21.11
N GLY A 121 11.80 -6.66 -20.36
CA GLY A 121 11.68 -5.30 -20.88
C GLY A 121 10.25 -4.89 -21.26
N TYR A 122 9.22 -5.59 -20.74
CA TYR A 122 7.82 -5.19 -20.92
C TYR A 122 7.36 -4.16 -19.89
N LEU A 123 8.09 -4.05 -18.77
CA LEU A 123 7.82 -3.07 -17.73
C LEU A 123 9.08 -2.23 -17.47
N HIS A 124 8.88 -0.94 -17.19
CA HIS A 124 9.94 0.05 -17.06
C HIS A 124 9.74 0.88 -15.79
N HIS A 125 10.80 1.58 -15.37
CA HIS A 125 10.81 2.53 -14.24
C HIS A 125 10.45 1.91 -12.87
N LEU A 126 10.34 0.59 -12.77
CA LEU A 126 9.89 -0.05 -11.54
C LEU A 126 10.95 0.02 -10.44
N ASN A 127 10.54 0.48 -9.26
CA ASN A 127 11.33 0.39 -8.04
C ASN A 127 10.68 -0.64 -7.10
N LEU A 128 11.06 -1.92 -7.25
CA LEU A 128 10.42 -3.04 -6.55
C LEU A 128 11.18 -3.39 -5.25
N GLY A 129 10.41 -3.65 -4.18
CA GLY A 129 10.93 -4.21 -2.92
C GLY A 129 10.10 -5.40 -2.46
N LEU A 130 10.75 -6.38 -1.82
CA LEU A 130 10.10 -7.56 -1.27
C LEU A 130 10.76 -7.95 0.06
N TYR A 131 10.03 -7.80 1.17
CA TYR A 131 10.57 -7.88 2.53
C TYR A 131 9.63 -8.60 3.50
N ASP A 132 10.18 -9.04 4.64
CA ASP A 132 9.41 -9.67 5.73
C ASP A 132 9.40 -8.83 7.03
N ASN A 133 10.09 -7.69 7.04
CA ASN A 133 10.24 -6.86 8.24
C ASN A 133 10.16 -5.36 7.90
N ASN A 134 9.83 -4.58 8.92
CA ASN A 134 9.60 -3.13 8.76
C ASN A 134 10.90 -2.36 8.55
N GLU A 135 12.01 -2.84 9.10
CA GLU A 135 13.31 -2.18 9.03
C GLU A 135 13.79 -2.05 7.57
N GLU A 136 13.70 -3.13 6.80
CA GLU A 136 14.06 -3.14 5.38
C GLU A 136 13.10 -2.28 4.54
N VAL A 137 11.79 -2.33 4.83
CA VAL A 137 10.78 -1.48 4.17
C VAL A 137 11.11 0.01 4.39
N ILE A 138 11.36 0.40 5.63
CA ILE A 138 11.70 1.78 6.00
C ILE A 138 13.00 2.22 5.34
N ALA A 139 14.02 1.34 5.33
CA ALA A 139 15.30 1.65 4.69
C ALA A 139 15.13 1.89 3.18
N HIS A 140 14.30 1.08 2.51
CA HIS A 140 13.99 1.27 1.09
C HIS A 140 13.30 2.61 0.83
N LEU A 141 12.22 2.92 1.57
CA LEU A 141 11.47 4.18 1.41
C LEU A 141 12.34 5.42 1.67
N LYS A 142 13.22 5.37 2.66
CA LYS A 142 14.17 6.47 2.95
C LYS A 142 15.14 6.70 1.80
N LYS A 143 15.71 5.63 1.23
CA LYS A 143 16.63 5.72 0.09
C LYS A 143 16.00 6.38 -1.13
N PHE A 144 14.69 6.23 -1.33
CA PHE A 144 13.97 6.90 -2.42
C PHE A 144 13.72 8.39 -2.15
N SER A 145 13.67 8.79 -0.89
CA SER A 145 13.39 10.17 -0.48
C SER A 145 14.64 11.06 -0.44
N GLU A 146 15.83 10.47 -0.61
CA GLU A 146 17.15 11.13 -0.70
C GLU A 146 17.49 11.52 -2.14
#